data_AF-A0A0V1KM58-F1
#
_entry.id   AF-A0A0V1KM58-F1
#
_cell.length_a   1.000
_cell.length_b   1.000
_cell.length_c   1.000
_cell.angle_alpha   90.00
_cell.angle_beta   90.00
_cell.angle_gamma   90.00
#
_symmetry.space_group_name_H-M   'P 1'
#
loop_
_entity.id
_entity.type
_entity.pdbx_description
1 polymer ?
#
loop_
_entity_poly.entity_id
_entity_poly.type
_entity_poly.pdbx_seq_one_letter_code
_entity_poly.pdbx_strand_id
1 'polypeptide(L)' 'MKDRHQITSRIAVDGHESSLESDVSQWLISEPGNKFCVIDKPYHTSQTKEPAMAVCIDDATIFDHFNRIGQNVENCA' A
#
# COMPACT_ATOMS: atom_id res chain seq x y z
N MET A 1 -10.99 -24.22 -13.77
CA MET A 1 -9.77 -23.72 -13.10
C MET A 1 -9.93 -22.21 -13.10
N LYS A 2 -10.23 -21.63 -11.94
CA LYS A 2 -10.74 -20.26 -11.83
C LYS A 2 -9.55 -19.31 -11.92
N ASP A 3 -9.51 -18.48 -12.96
CA ASP A 3 -8.56 -17.39 -13.12
C ASP A 3 -8.69 -16.43 -11.93
N ARG A 4 -7.90 -16.68 -10.89
CA ARG A 4 -7.63 -15.68 -9.86
C ARG A 4 -6.95 -14.54 -10.59
N HIS A 5 -7.61 -13.38 -10.60
CA HIS A 5 -7.04 -12.15 -11.10
C HIS A 5 -5.72 -11.95 -10.35
N GLN A 6 -4.62 -12.19 -11.06
CA GLN A 6 -3.29 -12.18 -10.50
C GLN A 6 -2.92 -10.73 -10.30
N ILE A 7 -3.10 -10.20 -9.09
CA ILE A 7 -2.34 -9.02 -8.68
C ILE A 7 -0.91 -9.51 -8.44
N THR A 8 -0.16 -9.71 -9.51
CA THR A 8 1.27 -10.00 -9.48
C THR A 8 1.96 -8.68 -9.14
N SER A 9 2.13 -8.37 -7.86
CA SER A 9 3.01 -7.27 -7.47
C SER A 9 4.46 -7.70 -7.71
N ARG A 10 4.93 -7.61 -8.96
CA ARG A 10 6.35 -7.81 -9.34
C ARG A 10 7.18 -6.60 -8.93
N ILE A 11 7.11 -6.19 -7.68
CA ILE A 11 7.97 -5.13 -7.17
C ILE A 11 9.25 -5.81 -6.71
N ALA A 12 10.32 -5.65 -7.50
CA ALA A 12 11.67 -6.04 -7.11
C ALA A 12 12.39 -4.82 -6.54
N VAL A 13 12.84 -4.90 -5.30
CA VAL A 13 13.66 -3.86 -4.67
C VAL A 13 15.09 -4.37 -4.63
N ASP A 14 16.00 -3.69 -5.33
CA ASP A 14 17.41 -4.08 -5.42
C ASP A 14 17.62 -5.54 -5.89
N GLY A 15 16.82 -5.97 -6.88
CA GLY A 15 16.85 -7.34 -7.39
C GLY A 15 16.24 -8.39 -6.47
N HIS A 16 15.64 -7.98 -5.34
CA HIS A 16 14.87 -8.84 -4.45
C HIS A 16 13.39 -8.77 -4.79
N GLU A 17 12.86 -9.83 -5.41
CA GLU A 17 11.43 -9.92 -5.74
C GLU A 17 10.58 -9.98 -4.46
N SER A 18 9.60 -9.10 -4.34
CA SER A 18 8.56 -9.21 -3.33
C SER A 18 7.51 -10.23 -3.78
N SER A 19 7.07 -11.10 -2.87
CA SER A 19 5.90 -11.96 -3.09
C SER A 19 4.72 -11.41 -2.30
N LEU A 20 3.49 -11.59 -2.81
CA LEU A 20 2.29 -11.17 -2.08
C LEU A 20 2.20 -11.78 -0.68
N GLU A 21 2.67 -13.01 -0.52
CA GLU A 21 2.65 -13.74 0.76
C GLU A 21 3.66 -13.18 1.76
N SER A 22 4.75 -12.58 1.28
CA SER A 22 5.81 -11.99 2.10
C SER A 22 5.71 -10.47 2.24
N ASP A 23 4.86 -9.83 1.44
CA ASP A 23 4.71 -8.38 1.43
C ASP A 23 3.94 -7.93 2.67
N VAL A 24 4.67 -7.34 3.62
CA VAL A 24 4.15 -6.75 4.85
C VAL A 24 4.16 -5.22 4.79
N SER A 25 4.30 -4.64 3.60
CA SER A 25 4.40 -3.20 3.40
C SER A 25 3.16 -2.50 3.92
N GLN A 26 3.38 -1.50 4.77
CA GLN A 26 2.31 -0.66 5.30
C GLN A 26 2.39 0.70 4.64
N TRP A 27 1.35 1.02 3.87
CA TRP A 27 1.22 2.30 3.22
C TRP A 27 -0.22 2.81 3.32
N LEU A 28 -0.37 4.12 3.23
CA LEU A 28 -1.66 4.78 3.18
C LEU A 28 -1.69 5.85 2.09
N ILE A 29 -2.91 6.12 1.66
CA ILE A 29 -3.24 7.24 0.78
C ILE A 29 -4.10 8.17 1.61
N SER A 30 -3.65 9.41 1.80
CA SER A 30 -4.39 10.39 2.61
C SER A 30 -5.45 11.10 1.75
N GLU A 31 -6.63 11.37 2.31
CA GLU A 31 -7.66 12.24 1.71
C GLU A 31 -7.86 13.52 2.55
N PRO A 32 -8.07 14.72 1.94
CA PRO A 32 -8.10 15.04 0.51
C PRO A 32 -6.71 14.95 -0.15
N GLY A 33 -6.61 14.16 -1.23
CA GLY A 33 -5.40 13.41 -1.52
C GLY A 33 -4.50 13.86 -2.66
N ASN A 34 -3.21 14.01 -2.34
CA ASN A 34 -2.09 13.99 -3.28
C ASN A 34 -0.82 13.37 -2.65
N LYS A 35 -0.97 12.63 -1.53
CA LYS A 35 0.15 12.06 -0.77
C LYS A 35 0.03 10.55 -0.64
N PHE A 36 1.13 9.88 -0.96
CA PHE A 36 1.38 8.48 -0.65
C PHE A 36 2.35 8.42 0.53
N CYS A 37 2.04 7.61 1.55
CA CYS A 37 2.91 7.48 2.72
C CYS A 37 3.23 6.02 3.03
N VAL A 38 4.48 5.73 3.37
CA VAL A 38 4.87 4.51 4.07
C VAL A 38 4.85 4.80 5.56
N ILE A 39 4.27 3.90 6.34
CA ILE A 39 4.07 4.05 7.78
C ILE A 39 4.78 2.94 8.54
N ASP A 40 5.25 3.23 9.76
CA ASP A 40 5.90 2.24 10.62
C ASP A 40 4.91 1.37 11.41
N LYS A 41 3.66 1.84 11.54
CA LYS A 41 2.59 1.16 12.26
C LYS A 41 1.29 1.17 11.47
N PRO A 42 0.51 0.08 11.50
CA PRO A 42 -0.74 -0.01 10.76
C PRO A 42 -1.80 0.89 11.38
N TYR A 43 -2.62 1.54 10.55
CA TYR A 43 -3.82 2.22 11.02
C TYR A 43 -4.96 1.22 11.19
N HIS A 44 -5.41 1.04 12.42
CA HIS A 44 -6.63 0.31 12.75
C HIS A 44 -7.71 1.26 13.26
N THR A 45 -8.98 0.96 12.94
CA THR A 45 -10.15 1.72 13.42
C THR A 45 -10.19 1.82 14.95
N SER A 46 -9.64 0.83 15.65
CA SER A 46 -9.43 0.85 17.09
C SER A 46 -7.98 0.51 17.39
N GLN A 47 -7.22 1.49 17.87
CA GLN A 47 -5.82 1.33 18.29
C GLN A 47 -5.50 2.23 19.48
N THR A 48 -4.55 1.80 20.31
CA THR A 48 -4.02 2.63 21.39
C THR A 48 -3.28 3.83 20.79
N LYS A 49 -3.45 5.02 21.36
CA LYS A 49 -2.68 6.19 20.93
C LYS A 49 -1.22 6.00 21.32
N GLU A 50 -0.38 5.84 20.32
CA GLU A 50 1.07 5.72 20.47
C GLU A 50 1.79 6.54 19.41
N PRO A 51 3.06 6.94 19.65
CA PRO A 51 3.88 7.54 18.62
C PRO A 51 4.04 6.60 17.41
N ALA A 52 3.98 7.19 16.22
CA ALA A 52 4.17 6.54 14.93
C ALA A 52 4.90 7.51 13.98
N MET A 53 5.49 6.98 12.92
CA MET A 53 6.20 7.71 11.89
C MET A 53 5.63 7.42 10.51
N ALA A 54 5.64 8.43 9.65
CA ALA A 54 5.29 8.31 8.26
C ALA A 54 6.31 9.05 7.39
N VAL A 55 6.68 8.44 6.27
CA VAL A 55 7.41 9.10 5.19
C VAL A 55 6.46 9.27 4.03
N CYS A 56 6.18 10.51 3.65
CA CYS A 56 5.18 10.85 2.65
C CYS A 56 5.81 11.50 1.42
N ILE A 57 5.29 11.12 0.25
CA ILE A 57 5.60 11.72 -1.04
C ILE A 57 4.38 12.50 -1.48
N ASP A 58 4.55 13.81 -1.70
CA ASP A 58 3.53 14.72 -2.22
C ASP A 58 3.71 14.85 -3.74
N ASP A 59 3.11 13.90 -4.48
CA ASP A 59 3.14 13.86 -5.94
C ASP A 59 1.86 13.20 -6.44
N ALA A 60 1.09 13.93 -7.26
CA ALA A 60 -0.19 13.48 -7.77
C ALA A 60 -0.08 12.24 -8.67
N THR A 61 1.01 12.10 -9.42
CA THR A 61 1.23 10.95 -10.31
C THR A 61 1.47 9.69 -9.49
N ILE A 62 2.25 9.79 -8.41
CA ILE A 62 2.51 8.68 -7.50
C ILE A 62 1.22 8.31 -6.74
N PHE A 63 0.50 9.31 -6.23
CA PHE A 63 -0.79 9.13 -5.58
C PHE A 63 -1.77 8.35 -6.48
N ASP A 64 -1.97 8.80 -7.72
CA ASP A 64 -2.91 8.17 -8.66
C ASP A 64 -2.55 6.72 -8.95
N HIS A 65 -1.24 6.43 -9.10
CA HIS A 65 -0.75 5.09 -9.35
C HIS A 65 -1.08 4.13 -8.19
N PHE A 66 -0.77 4.54 -6.95
CA PHE A 66 -1.05 3.72 -5.77
C PHE A 66 -2.54 3.65 -5.42
N ASN A 67 -3.32 4.70 -5.69
CA ASN A 67 -4.77 4.69 -5.48
C ASN A 67 -5.45 3.59 -6.30
N ARG A 68 -5.02 3.44 -7.55
CA ARG A 68 -5.47 2.35 -8.41
C ARG A 68 -5.04 0.96 -7.90
N ILE A 69 -3.86 0.84 -7.30
CA ILE A 69 -3.42 -0.43 -6.68
C ILE A 69 -4.30 -0.76 -5.46
N GLY A 70 -4.57 0.21 -4.58
CA GLY A 70 -5.40 0.02 -3.39
C GLY A 70 -6.81 -0.45 -3.69
N GLN A 71 -7.46 0.12 -4.70
CA GLN A 71 -8.80 -0.30 -5.15
C GLN A 71 -8.85 -1.75 -5.66
N ASN A 72 -7.73 -2.28 -6.18
CA ASN A 72 -7.69 -3.68 -6.63
C ASN A 72 -7.57 -4.68 -5.46
N VAL A 73 -6.99 -4.25 -4.33
CA VAL A 73 -6.88 -5.08 -3.12
C VAL A 73 -8.26 -5.27 -2.47
N GLU A 74 -9.11 -4.24 -2.44
CA GLU A 74 -10.47 -4.32 -1.91
C GLU A 74 -11.37 -5.28 -2.70
N ASN A 75 -11.15 -5.40 -4.02
CA ASN A 75 -11.90 -6.33 -4.88
C ASN A 75 -11.43 -7.80 -4.78
N CYS A 76 -10.40 -8.08 -3.97
CA CYS A 76 -9.94 -9.44 -3.68
C CYS A 76 -10.44 -9.97 -2.33
N ALA A 77 -11.28 -9.21 -1.61
CA ALA A 77 -11.94 -9.59 -0.36
C ALA A 77 -13.31 -10.26 -0.59
#